data_AF-A0A7W7YZK3-F1
#
_entry.id   AF-A0A7W7YZK3-F1
#
_cell.length_a   1.000
_cell.length_b   1.000
_cell.length_c   1.000
_cell.angle_alpha   90.00
_cell.angle_beta   90.00
_cell.angle_gamma   90.00
#
_symmetry.space_group_name_H-M   'P 1'
#
loop_
_entity.id
_entity.type
_entity.pdbx_description
1 polymer ?
#
loop_
_entity_poly.entity_id
_entity_poly.type
_entity_poly.pdbx_seq_one_letter_code
_entity_poly.pdbx_strand_id
1 'polypeptide(L)'
;MNITGVRSHWTVALAGGFLVVLGLSPVLATAIASLPKPVVGGAGFVIFGTLVVVGMKTLQKIDFDTTFNNFMVVGLSVAMAMITIVKPGFFQFMPEWSQVVFHSPVIMGAVTAIAMNAALNGLSMRGQAAIAH
;
A
#
# COMPACT_ATOMS: atom_id res chain seq x y z
N MET A 1 18.51 1.69 1.90
CA MET A 1 19.97 1.83 1.84
C MET A 1 20.28 2.98 0.92
N ASN A 2 20.96 4.02 1.44
CA ASN A 2 21.31 5.21 0.68
C ASN A 2 22.59 4.93 -0.12
N ILE A 3 22.45 4.40 -1.33
CA ILE A 3 23.61 4.12 -2.20
C ILE A 3 24.19 5.41 -2.80
N THR A 4 23.37 6.45 -3.03
CA THR A 4 23.81 7.69 -3.69
C THR A 4 23.99 8.88 -2.77
N GLY A 5 23.59 8.81 -1.48
CA GLY A 5 23.76 9.90 -0.50
C GLY A 5 23.01 11.22 -0.78
N VAL A 6 22.37 11.36 -1.95
CA VAL A 6 21.69 12.59 -2.37
C VAL A 6 20.23 12.59 -1.89
N ARG A 7 19.90 13.52 -0.99
CA ARG A 7 18.53 13.78 -0.51
C ARG A 7 18.04 15.16 -0.95
N SER A 8 18.14 15.46 -2.25
CA SER A 8 17.73 16.74 -2.83
C SER A 8 16.36 16.63 -3.51
N HIS A 9 15.44 17.56 -3.18
CA HIS A 9 14.14 17.66 -3.88
C HIS A 9 14.30 17.99 -5.37
N TRP A 10 15.42 18.62 -5.75
CA TRP A 10 15.71 18.96 -7.14
C TRP A 10 15.93 17.70 -7.99
N THR A 11 16.49 16.64 -7.41
CA THR A 11 16.66 15.36 -8.10
C THR A 11 15.31 14.73 -8.42
N VAL A 12 14.35 14.80 -7.48
CA VAL A 12 12.99 14.29 -7.69
C VAL A 12 12.24 15.14 -8.71
N ALA A 13 12.37 16.47 -8.65
CA ALA A 13 11.75 17.37 -9.62
C ALA A 13 12.28 17.17 -11.04
N LEU A 14 13.60 17.03 -11.20
CA LEU A 14 14.22 16.74 -12.50
C LEU A 14 13.82 15.35 -13.01
N ALA A 15 13.87 14.31 -12.16
CA ALA A 15 13.43 12.97 -12.53
C ALA A 15 11.95 12.96 -12.95
N GLY A 16 11.08 13.66 -12.22
CA GLY A 16 9.68 13.83 -12.58
C GLY A 16 9.51 14.55 -13.93
N GLY A 17 10.28 15.62 -14.16
CA GLY A 17 10.30 16.31 -15.46
C GLY A 17 10.73 15.40 -16.61
N PHE A 18 11.79 14.61 -16.41
CA PHE A 18 12.21 13.60 -17.39
C PHE A 18 11.13 12.54 -17.62
N LEU A 19 10.46 12.05 -16.57
CA LEU A 19 9.35 11.10 -16.71
C LEU A 19 8.18 11.68 -17.51
N VAL A 20 7.87 12.97 -17.35
CA VAL A 20 6.83 13.66 -18.14
C VAL A 20 7.24 13.75 -19.61
N VAL A 21 8.47 14.19 -19.89
CA VAL A 21 8.99 14.31 -21.26
C VAL A 21 9.05 12.95 -21.96
N LEU A 22 9.52 11.92 -21.26
CA LEU A 22 9.57 10.55 -21.79
C LEU A 22 8.17 9.94 -21.93
N GLY A 23 7.24 10.24 -21.03
CA GLY A 23 5.85 9.78 -21.08
C GLY A 23 5.05 10.40 -22.22
N LEU A 24 5.37 11.65 -22.60
CA LEU A 24 4.78 12.33 -23.76
C LEU A 24 5.41 11.88 -25.09
N SER A 25 6.54 11.17 -25.06
CA SER A 25 7.22 10.71 -26.27
C SER A 25 6.52 9.48 -26.87
N PRO A 26 5.91 9.57 -28.07
CA PRO A 26 5.24 8.45 -28.70
C PRO A 26 6.21 7.32 -29.10
N VAL A 27 7.49 7.65 -29.33
CA VAL A 27 8.54 6.68 -29.68
C VAL A 27 8.78 5.68 -28.55
N LEU A 28 8.71 6.13 -27.29
CA LEU A 28 8.89 5.25 -26.14
C LEU A 28 7.64 4.41 -25.88
N ALA A 29 6.45 4.99 -26.09
CA ALA A 29 5.18 4.30 -25.95
C ALA A 29 5.06 3.10 -26.91
N THR A 30 5.48 3.25 -28.16
CA THR A 30 5.48 2.14 -29.14
C THR A 30 6.52 1.08 -28.80
N ALA A 31 7.69 1.47 -28.30
CA ALA A 31 8.71 0.53 -27.83
C ALA A 31 8.20 -0.32 -26.65
N ILE A 32 7.53 0.29 -25.67
CA ILE A 32 6.93 -0.44 -24.53
C ILE A 32 5.80 -1.35 -25.00
N ALA A 33 4.95 -0.90 -25.93
CA ALA A 33 3.86 -1.70 -26.49
C ALA A 33 4.35 -2.92 -27.29
N SER A 34 5.59 -2.87 -27.81
CA SER A 34 6.21 -4.01 -28.51
C SER A 34 6.75 -5.10 -27.57
N LEU A 35 6.81 -4.84 -26.26
CA LEU A 35 7.33 -5.81 -25.30
C LEU A 35 6.40 -7.03 -25.19
N PRO A 36 6.94 -8.27 -25.20
CA PRO A 36 6.14 -9.45 -24.96
C PRO A 36 5.42 -9.36 -23.61
N LYS A 37 4.12 -9.69 -23.61
CA LYS A 37 3.28 -9.74 -22.39
C LYS A 37 3.96 -10.48 -21.21
N PRO A 38 4.71 -11.58 -21.41
CA PRO A 38 5.40 -12.26 -20.31
C PRO A 38 6.43 -11.41 -19.56
N VAL A 39 7.14 -10.50 -20.23
CA VAL A 39 8.20 -9.68 -19.60
C VAL A 39 7.58 -8.58 -18.74
N VAL A 40 6.53 -7.93 -19.24
CA VAL A 40 5.79 -6.90 -18.49
C VAL A 40 5.13 -7.51 -17.26
N GLY A 41 4.57 -8.72 -17.39
CA GLY A 41 4.04 -9.48 -16.26
C GLY A 41 5.12 -9.81 -15.21
N GLY A 42 6.31 -10.26 -15.64
CA GLY A 42 7.43 -10.54 -14.75
C GLY A 42 7.96 -9.31 -14.01
N ALA A 43 8.13 -8.18 -14.71
CA ALA A 43 8.52 -6.92 -14.09
C ALA A 43 7.48 -6.46 -13.05
N GLY A 44 6.19 -6.54 -13.39
CA GLY A 44 5.10 -6.25 -12.46
C GLY A 44 5.15 -7.14 -11.22
N PHE A 45 5.35 -8.45 -11.40
CA PHE A 45 5.44 -9.40 -10.30
C PHE A 45 6.56 -9.08 -9.31
N VAL A 46 7.75 -8.72 -9.81
CA VAL A 46 8.89 -8.33 -8.94
C VAL A 46 8.58 -7.06 -8.14
N ILE A 47 7.95 -6.07 -8.76
CA ILE A 47 7.56 -4.82 -8.09
C ILE A 47 6.50 -5.11 -7.02
N PHE A 48 5.44 -5.84 -7.36
CA PHE A 48 4.40 -6.20 -6.39
C PHE A 48 4.92 -7.08 -5.25
N GLY A 49 5.80 -8.04 -5.53
CA GLY A 49 6.46 -8.84 -4.50
C GLY A 49 7.29 -7.99 -3.54
N THR A 50 8.01 -7.00 -4.07
CA THR A 50 8.77 -6.05 -3.24
C THR A 50 7.84 -5.22 -2.35
N LEU A 51 6.68 -4.78 -2.86
CA LEU A 51 5.69 -4.05 -2.06
C LEU A 51 5.19 -4.88 -0.86
N VAL A 52 4.96 -6.19 -1.05
CA VAL A 52 4.58 -7.10 0.05
C VAL A 52 5.68 -7.15 1.11
N VAL A 53 6.94 -7.34 0.72
CA VAL A 53 8.08 -7.40 1.65
C VAL A 53 8.24 -6.09 2.43
N VAL A 54 8.09 -4.94 1.76
CA VAL A 54 8.14 -3.62 2.41
C VAL A 54 7.00 -3.45 3.41
N GLY A 55 5.80 -3.93 3.07
CA GLY A 55 4.65 -3.96 3.99
C GLY A 55 4.93 -4.80 5.22
N MET A 56 5.40 -6.04 5.05
CA MET A 56 5.78 -6.94 6.15
C MET A 56 6.87 -6.34 7.05
N LYS A 57 7.90 -5.74 6.45
CA LYS A 57 8.96 -5.06 7.19
C LYS A 57 8.45 -3.88 8.01
N THR A 58 7.40 -3.21 7.54
CA THR A 58 6.77 -2.11 8.28
C THR A 58 5.98 -2.65 9.46
N LEU A 59 5.23 -3.74 9.27
CA LEU A 59 4.51 -4.43 10.35
C LEU A 59 5.46 -4.94 11.45
N GLN A 60 6.63 -5.48 11.08
CA GLN A 60 7.63 -5.98 12.03
C GLN A 60 8.23 -4.91 12.95
N LYS A 61 8.12 -3.63 12.60
CA LYS A 61 8.58 -2.52 13.47
C LYS A 61 7.58 -2.18 14.58
N ILE A 62 6.35 -2.70 14.49
CA ILE A 62 5.31 -2.46 15.46
C ILE A 62 5.53 -3.44 16.61
N ASP A 63 5.50 -2.92 17.82
CA ASP A 63 5.52 -3.75 19.02
C ASP A 63 4.14 -4.43 19.17
N PHE A 64 4.12 -5.75 18.92
CA PHE A 64 2.95 -6.60 19.10
C PHE A 64 2.87 -7.20 20.51
N ASP A 65 3.95 -7.15 21.28
CA ASP A 65 4.07 -7.77 22.60
C ASP A 65 3.50 -6.85 23.69
N THR A 66 3.63 -5.53 23.54
CA THR A 66 3.16 -4.55 24.55
C THR A 66 1.66 -4.26 24.44
N THR A 67 0.98 -4.58 23.33
CA THR A 67 -0.46 -4.33 23.14
C THR A 67 -1.08 -5.36 22.20
N PHE A 68 -1.72 -6.39 22.79
CA PHE A 68 -2.50 -7.42 22.08
C PHE A 68 -3.51 -6.83 21.08
N ASN A 69 -4.00 -5.62 21.36
CA ASN A 69 -4.92 -4.89 20.48
C ASN A 69 -4.32 -4.62 19.08
N ASN A 70 -3.01 -4.37 18.97
CA ASN A 70 -2.36 -4.11 17.67
C ASN A 70 -2.37 -5.35 16.77
N PHE A 71 -2.19 -6.53 17.36
CA PHE A 71 -2.27 -7.79 16.63
C PHE A 71 -3.70 -8.06 16.12
N MET A 72 -4.71 -7.79 16.96
CA MET A 72 -6.12 -7.94 16.56
C MET A 72 -6.52 -6.96 15.45
N VAL A 73 -6.07 -5.70 15.50
CA VAL A 73 -6.32 -4.69 14.46
C VAL A 73 -5.77 -5.17 13.11
N VAL A 74 -4.51 -5.63 13.08
CA VAL A 74 -3.88 -6.13 11.85
C VAL A 74 -4.62 -7.39 11.35
N GLY A 75 -4.85 -8.37 12.23
CA GLY A 75 -5.52 -9.62 11.86
C GLY A 75 -6.92 -9.40 11.30
N LEU A 76 -7.76 -8.57 11.94
CA LEU A 76 -9.11 -8.32 11.46
C LEU A 76 -9.12 -7.47 10.18
N SER A 77 -8.21 -6.51 10.04
CA SER A 77 -8.12 -5.71 8.82
C SER A 77 -7.76 -6.55 7.59
N VAL A 78 -6.85 -7.51 7.74
CA VAL A 78 -6.47 -8.45 6.68
C VAL A 78 -7.61 -9.43 6.40
N ALA A 79 -8.28 -9.94 7.44
CA ALA A 79 -9.45 -10.81 7.25
C ALA A 79 -10.57 -10.10 6.49
N MET A 80 -10.87 -8.85 6.82
CA MET A 80 -11.89 -8.04 6.15
C MET A 80 -11.50 -7.70 4.71
N ALA A 81 -10.22 -7.40 4.44
CA ALA A 81 -9.73 -7.24 3.07
C ALA A 81 -9.94 -8.52 2.25
N MET A 82 -9.67 -9.69 2.83
CA MET A 82 -9.80 -10.99 2.16
C MET A 82 -11.26 -11.32 1.77
N ILE A 83 -12.25 -10.85 2.56
CA ILE A 83 -13.68 -11.08 2.28
C ILE A 83 -14.09 -10.48 0.93
N THR A 84 -13.55 -9.32 0.56
CA THR A 84 -13.86 -8.67 -0.73
C THR A 84 -13.39 -9.51 -1.92
N ILE A 85 -12.37 -10.34 -1.74
CA ILE A 85 -11.81 -11.24 -2.76
C ILE A 85 -12.63 -12.53 -2.83
N VAL A 86 -12.96 -13.12 -1.68
CA VAL A 86 -13.68 -14.41 -1.59
C VAL A 86 -15.16 -14.28 -1.97
N LYS A 87 -15.79 -13.14 -1.67
CA LYS A 87 -17.20 -12.89 -1.98
C LYS A 87 -17.42 -11.46 -2.51
N PRO A 88 -17.14 -11.22 -3.81
CA PRO A 88 -17.25 -9.88 -4.42
C PRO A 88 -18.69 -9.32 -4.46
N GLY A 89 -19.70 -10.10 -4.04
CA GLY A 89 -21.11 -9.69 -3.94
C GLY A 89 -21.62 -9.45 -2.51
N PHE A 90 -20.76 -9.40 -1.48
CA PHE A 90 -21.24 -9.19 -0.09
C PHE A 90 -21.83 -7.78 0.14
N PHE A 91 -21.38 -6.77 -0.61
CA PHE A 91 -21.79 -5.36 -0.48
C PHE A 91 -22.84 -4.89 -1.49
N GLN A 92 -23.54 -5.82 -2.15
CA GLN A 92 -24.58 -5.52 -3.16
C GLN A 92 -25.84 -4.81 -2.61
N PHE A 93 -25.98 -4.71 -1.28
CA PHE A 93 -27.08 -4.01 -0.60
C PHE A 93 -26.75 -2.56 -0.22
N MET A 94 -25.57 -2.05 -0.62
CA MET A 94 -25.06 -0.73 -0.23
C MET A 94 -25.03 0.21 -1.46
N PRO A 95 -25.16 1.54 -1.29
CA PRO A 95 -25.33 2.47 -2.41
C PRO A 95 -24.15 2.45 -3.39
N GLU A 96 -24.38 2.76 -4.68
CA GLU A 96 -23.37 2.67 -5.76
C GLU A 96 -22.03 3.36 -5.45
N TRP A 97 -22.08 4.52 -4.76
CA TRP A 97 -20.87 5.27 -4.37
C TRP A 97 -19.98 4.50 -3.40
N SER A 98 -20.58 3.66 -2.56
CA SER A 98 -19.86 2.83 -1.58
C SER A 98 -19.33 1.54 -2.20
N GLN A 99 -20.00 1.03 -3.23
CA GLN A 99 -19.62 -0.20 -3.92
C GLN A 99 -18.24 -0.09 -4.59
N VAL A 100 -17.91 1.09 -5.14
CA VAL A 100 -16.58 1.37 -5.75
C VAL A 100 -15.45 1.23 -4.73
N VAL A 101 -15.70 1.66 -3.49
CA VAL A 101 -14.72 1.61 -2.40
C VAL A 101 -14.64 0.19 -1.81
N PHE A 102 -15.78 -0.49 -1.66
CA PHE A 102 -15.89 -1.83 -1.09
C PHE A 102 -15.40 -2.95 -2.03
N HIS A 103 -15.31 -2.71 -3.34
CA HIS A 103 -14.68 -3.67 -4.29
C HIS A 103 -13.15 -3.71 -4.19
N SER A 104 -12.52 -2.72 -3.55
CA SER A 104 -11.06 -2.69 -3.40
C SER A 104 -10.63 -3.33 -2.07
N PRO A 105 -9.95 -4.49 -2.07
CA PRO A 105 -9.44 -5.11 -0.85
C PRO A 105 -8.48 -4.19 -0.09
N VAL A 106 -7.71 -3.39 -0.81
CA VAL A 106 -6.73 -2.45 -0.22
C VAL A 106 -7.46 -1.36 0.56
N ILE A 107 -8.51 -0.76 -0.01
CA ILE A 107 -9.23 0.32 0.66
C ILE A 107 -10.05 -0.24 1.82
N MET A 108 -10.72 -1.38 1.63
CA MET A 108 -11.48 -2.04 2.70
C MET A 108 -10.60 -2.43 3.89
N GLY A 109 -9.41 -2.98 3.62
CA GLY A 109 -8.42 -3.29 4.65
C GLY A 109 -7.96 -2.03 5.40
N ALA A 110 -7.65 -0.95 4.69
CA ALA A 110 -7.25 0.32 5.29
C ALA A 110 -8.35 0.93 6.17
N VAL A 111 -9.59 1.00 5.67
CA VAL A 111 -10.73 1.54 6.43
C VAL A 111 -10.98 0.71 7.69
N THR A 112 -10.96 -0.62 7.56
CA THR A 112 -11.13 -1.52 8.71
C THR A 112 -10.00 -1.36 9.72
N ALA A 113 -8.74 -1.27 9.26
CA ALA A 113 -7.58 -1.05 10.12
C ALA A 113 -7.71 0.26 10.89
N ILE A 114 -8.09 1.35 10.22
CA ILE A 114 -8.29 2.67 10.85
C ILE A 114 -9.43 2.60 11.88
N ALA A 115 -10.57 2.01 11.52
CA ALA A 115 -11.71 1.89 12.40
C ALA A 115 -11.40 1.05 13.65
N MET A 116 -10.75 -0.11 13.47
CA MET A 116 -10.32 -0.97 14.57
C MET A 116 -9.23 -0.31 15.43
N ASN A 117 -8.26 0.36 14.81
CA ASN A 117 -7.22 1.08 15.57
C ASN A 117 -7.85 2.19 16.42
N ALA A 118 -8.82 2.93 15.86
CA ALA A 118 -9.55 3.95 16.61
C ALA A 118 -10.42 3.37 17.73
N ALA A 119 -11.06 2.21 17.51
CA ALA A 119 -11.92 1.58 18.51
C ALA A 119 -11.15 0.90 19.66
N LEU A 120 -10.04 0.22 19.34
CA LEU A 120 -9.28 -0.60 20.30
C LEU A 120 -8.10 0.13 20.94
N ASN A 121 -7.54 1.16 20.28
CA ASN A 121 -6.40 1.94 20.74
C ASN A 121 -6.75 3.43 20.96
N GLY A 122 -8.06 3.74 21.04
CA GLY A 122 -8.64 5.09 21.06
C GLY A 122 -7.72 6.22 21.50
N LEU A 123 -7.34 7.08 20.56
CA LEU A 123 -6.53 8.31 20.73
C LEU A 123 -5.32 8.20 21.70
N SER A 124 -4.82 6.99 21.97
CA SER A 124 -3.72 6.78 22.90
C SER A 124 -2.42 7.07 22.15
N MET A 125 -2.08 8.36 22.08
CA MET A 125 -0.75 8.86 21.71
C MET A 125 0.27 8.46 22.80
N ARG A 126 0.47 7.16 23.02
CA ARG A 126 1.39 6.67 24.05
C ARG A 126 2.43 5.70 23.50
N GLY A 127 2.91 5.99 22.28
CA GLY A 127 3.92 5.16 21.60
C GLY A 127 4.92 5.94 20.72
N GLN A 128 5.10 7.25 20.93
CA GLN A 128 6.13 8.04 20.21
C GLN A 128 7.21 8.65 21.11
N ALA A 129 7.14 8.46 22.43
CA ALA A 129 8.10 9.05 23.37
C ALA A 129 9.38 8.20 23.62
N ALA A 130 9.57 7.06 22.95
CA ALA A 130 10.67 6.13 23.25
C ALA A 130 11.74 5.99 22.15
N ILE A 131 11.77 6.88 21.14
CA ILE A 131 12.79 6.88 20.06
C ILE A 131 13.64 8.17 20.08
N ALA A 132 13.73 8.81 21.25
CA ALA A 132 14.61 9.95 21.48
C ALA A 132 15.57 9.66 22.64
N HIS A 133 16.41 8.63 22.50
CA HIS A 133 17.71 8.52 23.16
C HIS A 133 18.65 7.66 22.32
#